data_AF-A0A7R9C2S3-F1
#
_entry.id   AF-A0A7R9C2S3-F1
#
_cell.length_a   1.000
_cell.length_b   1.000
_cell.length_c   1.000
_cell.angle_alpha   90.00
_cell.angle_beta   90.00
_cell.angle_gamma   90.00
#
_symmetry.space_group_name_H-M   'P 1'
#
loop_
_entity.id
_entity.type
_entity.pdbx_description
1 polymer ?
#
loop_
_entity_poly.entity_id
_entity_poly.type
_entity_poly.pdbx_seq_one_letter_code
_entity_poly.pdbx_strand_id
1 'polypeptide(L)'
;REHVSEGFQLSHELFESAKSSLVFGLIEKEQSISDLVNQAALSSFRGVPVSYTKTMIDRIWKVTEEEMMASGRKHMPALFNPAKSRTAIVCHSAKVNEIVQSFKNFGRNMVTYDSAEDSFLNEA
;
A
#
# COMPACT_ATOMS: atom_id res chain seq x y z
N ARG A 1 -1.61 18.22 12.19
CA ARG A 1 -1.78 16.86 12.76
C ARG A 1 -3.24 16.36 12.60
N GLU A 2 -4.14 17.13 11.98
CA GLU A 2 -5.59 16.83 11.85
C GLU A 2 -6.07 16.19 10.54
N HIS A 3 -5.26 16.09 9.48
CA HIS A 3 -5.79 15.77 8.13
C HIS A 3 -6.44 14.39 7.94
N VAL A 4 -6.37 13.48 8.92
CA VAL A 4 -6.98 12.14 8.83
C VAL A 4 -7.92 11.84 10.00
N SER A 5 -7.92 12.67 11.06
CA SER A 5 -8.64 12.35 12.29
C SER A 5 -10.06 12.89 12.35
N GLU A 6 -10.43 13.87 11.51
CA GLU A 6 -11.78 14.43 11.51
C GLU A 6 -12.45 14.22 10.15
N GLY A 7 -13.35 13.23 10.09
CA GLY A 7 -14.36 13.16 9.02
C GLY A 7 -14.12 12.20 7.85
N PHE A 8 -13.26 11.17 7.96
CA PHE A 8 -13.26 10.12 6.93
C PHE A 8 -14.60 9.37 6.99
N GLN A 9 -15.51 9.70 6.08
CA GLN A 9 -16.76 8.97 5.84
C GLN A 9 -16.56 8.16 4.56
N LEU A 10 -16.61 6.84 4.70
CA LEU A 10 -16.62 5.93 3.58
C LEU A 10 -18.06 5.79 3.08
N SER A 11 -18.32 6.09 1.80
CA SER A 11 -19.62 5.80 1.22
C SER A 11 -19.76 4.29 0.96
N HIS A 12 -20.98 3.77 1.07
CA HIS A 12 -21.27 2.36 0.82
C HIS A 12 -20.83 1.94 -0.60
N GLU A 13 -21.00 2.82 -1.60
CA GLU A 13 -20.60 2.55 -2.98
C GLU A 13 -19.08 2.46 -3.13
N LEU A 14 -18.33 3.31 -2.42
CA LEU A 14 -16.87 3.25 -2.43
C LEU A 14 -16.36 1.99 -1.73
N PHE A 15 -17.05 1.54 -0.68
CA PHE A 15 -16.75 0.28 -0.01
C PHE A 15 -16.96 -0.93 -0.93
N GLU A 16 -18.13 -1.04 -1.54
CA GLU A 16 -18.47 -2.17 -2.43
C GLU A 16 -17.60 -2.18 -3.70
N SER A 17 -17.32 -1.02 -4.28
CA SER A 17 -16.41 -0.92 -5.43
C SER A 17 -14.98 -1.29 -5.05
N ALA A 18 -14.47 -0.83 -3.90
CA ALA A 18 -13.13 -1.21 -3.43
C ALA A 18 -12.99 -2.72 -3.22
N LYS A 19 -13.99 -3.39 -2.63
CA LYS A 19 -14.00 -4.86 -2.52
C LYS A 19 -13.95 -5.52 -3.89
N SER A 20 -14.81 -5.08 -4.81
CA SER A 20 -14.90 -5.63 -6.16
C SER A 20 -13.58 -5.46 -6.93
N SER A 21 -12.97 -4.27 -6.88
CA SER A 21 -11.68 -3.99 -7.52
C SER A 21 -10.54 -4.83 -6.94
N LEU A 22 -10.52 -5.04 -5.61
CA LEU A 22 -9.50 -5.88 -4.98
C LEU A 22 -9.65 -7.35 -5.39
N VAL A 23 -10.88 -7.87 -5.40
CA VAL A 23 -11.16 -9.25 -5.84
C VAL A 23 -10.79 -9.43 -7.31
N PHE A 24 -11.14 -8.48 -8.17
CA PHE A 24 -10.78 -8.49 -9.59
C PHE A 24 -9.25 -8.58 -9.78
N GLY A 25 -8.48 -7.74 -9.10
CA GLY A 25 -7.02 -7.77 -9.18
C GLY A 25 -6.37 -9.04 -8.59
N LEU A 26 -7.08 -9.79 -7.73
CA LEU A 26 -6.63 -11.12 -7.30
C LEU A 26 -6.88 -12.18 -8.37
N ILE A 27 -8.04 -12.14 -9.04
CA ILE A 27 -8.39 -13.07 -10.11
C ILE A 27 -7.50 -12.86 -11.35
N GLU A 28 -7.22 -11.62 -11.72
CA GLU A 28 -6.35 -11.31 -12.86
C GLU A 28 -4.92 -11.88 -12.70
N LYS A 29 -4.45 -12.10 -11.47
CA LYS A 29 -3.14 -12.72 -11.21
C LYS A 29 -3.09 -14.22 -11.49
N GLU A 30 -4.21 -14.83 -11.84
CA GLU A 30 -4.34 -16.26 -12.14
C GLU A 30 -5.08 -16.49 -13.48
N GLN A 31 -5.12 -15.47 -14.36
CA GLN A 31 -5.90 -15.49 -15.60
C GLN A 31 -5.37 -16.46 -16.67
N SER A 32 -4.07 -16.77 -16.66
CA SER A 32 -3.44 -17.70 -17.59
C SER A 32 -2.75 -18.86 -16.88
N ILE A 33 -2.46 -19.93 -17.63
CA ILE A 33 -1.67 -21.07 -17.12
C ILE A 33 -0.27 -20.62 -16.67
N SER A 34 0.35 -19.69 -17.41
CA SER A 34 1.66 -19.13 -17.04
C SER A 34 1.58 -18.41 -15.70
N ASP A 35 0.53 -17.62 -15.48
CA ASP A 35 0.31 -16.93 -14.22
C ASP A 35 0.09 -17.90 -13.07
N LEU A 36 -0.69 -18.96 -13.29
CA LEU A 36 -0.93 -20.01 -12.30
C LEU A 36 0.37 -20.71 -11.89
N VAL A 37 1.24 -21.05 -12.85
CA VAL A 37 2.54 -21.66 -12.57
C VAL A 37 3.45 -20.70 -11.78
N ASN A 38 3.49 -19.42 -12.16
CA ASN A 38 4.23 -18.40 -11.43
C ASN A 38 3.69 -18.23 -9.99
N GLN A 39 2.38 -18.21 -9.79
CA GLN A 39 1.78 -18.15 -8.46
C GLN A 39 2.04 -19.41 -7.63
N ALA A 40 2.05 -20.61 -8.24
CA ALA A 40 2.39 -21.85 -7.54
C ALA A 40 3.85 -21.85 -7.05
N ALA A 41 4.78 -21.39 -7.89
CA ALA A 41 6.18 -21.23 -7.50
C ALA A 41 6.32 -20.20 -6.36
N LEU A 42 5.74 -19.01 -6.51
CA LEU A 42 5.77 -17.96 -5.48
C LEU A 42 5.11 -18.41 -4.17
N SER A 43 4.00 -19.15 -4.24
CA SER A 43 3.31 -19.68 -3.07
C SER A 43 4.21 -20.65 -2.28
N SER A 44 4.97 -21.48 -3.00
CA SER A 44 5.94 -22.39 -2.40
C SER A 44 7.07 -21.63 -1.70
N PHE A 45 7.63 -20.59 -2.33
CA PHE A 45 8.66 -19.74 -1.71
C PHE A 45 8.15 -18.95 -0.49
N ARG A 46 6.89 -18.51 -0.52
CA ARG A 46 6.25 -17.77 0.58
C ARG A 46 5.71 -18.67 1.69
N GLY A 47 5.71 -19.98 1.50
CA GLY A 47 5.15 -20.94 2.45
C GLY A 47 3.64 -20.81 2.64
N VAL A 48 2.89 -20.40 1.61
CA VAL A 48 1.43 -20.24 1.66
C VAL A 48 0.73 -21.37 0.90
N PRO A 49 -0.47 -21.80 1.32
CA PRO A 49 -1.19 -22.87 0.65
C PRO A 49 -1.67 -22.44 -0.74
N VAL A 50 -1.85 -23.41 -1.65
CA VAL A 50 -2.41 -23.15 -3.00
C VAL A 50 -3.80 -22.51 -2.94
N SER A 51 -4.57 -22.78 -1.88
CA SER A 51 -5.89 -22.18 -1.67
C SER A 51 -5.84 -20.73 -1.15
N TYR A 52 -4.65 -20.14 -0.96
CA TYR A 52 -4.47 -18.84 -0.34
C TYR A 52 -5.30 -17.74 -1.00
N THR A 53 -5.24 -17.61 -2.33
CA THR A 53 -6.02 -16.61 -3.08
C THR A 53 -7.52 -16.78 -2.86
N LYS A 54 -8.02 -18.02 -2.93
CA LYS A 54 -9.45 -18.33 -2.69
C LYS A 54 -9.88 -17.96 -1.26
N THR A 55 -9.07 -18.31 -0.26
CA THR A 55 -9.33 -17.94 1.14
C THR A 55 -9.29 -16.42 1.33
N MET A 56 -8.41 -15.71 0.62
CA MET A 56 -8.32 -14.26 0.68
C MET A 56 -9.56 -13.59 0.08
N ILE A 57 -10.06 -14.06 -1.06
CA ILE A 57 -11.31 -13.58 -1.68
C ILE A 57 -12.50 -13.76 -0.75
N ASP A 58 -12.66 -14.95 -0.14
CA ASP A 58 -13.75 -15.22 0.81
C ASP A 58 -13.70 -14.28 2.03
N ARG A 59 -12.49 -14.00 2.54
CA ARG A 59 -12.32 -13.05 3.65
C ARG A 59 -12.65 -11.62 3.24
N ILE A 60 -12.20 -11.17 2.07
CA ILE A 60 -12.50 -9.82 1.56
C ILE A 60 -14.00 -9.61 1.45
N TRP A 61 -14.74 -10.62 0.96
CA TRP A 61 -16.19 -10.48 0.81
C TRP A 61 -16.96 -10.40 2.13
N LYS A 62 -16.39 -10.91 3.22
CA LYS A 62 -17.00 -10.92 4.55
C LYS A 62 -16.69 -9.68 5.38
N VAL A 63 -15.70 -8.88 4.99
CA VAL A 63 -15.36 -7.64 5.70
C VAL A 63 -16.57 -6.71 5.71
N THR A 64 -16.80 -6.05 6.85
CA THR A 64 -17.82 -4.99 6.97
C THR A 64 -17.21 -3.59 6.89
N GLU A 65 -18.04 -2.59 6.66
CA GLU A 65 -17.62 -1.17 6.65
C GLU A 65 -17.04 -0.76 8.00
N GLU A 66 -17.63 -1.21 9.11
CA GLU A 66 -17.18 -0.88 10.46
C GLU A 66 -15.79 -1.45 10.73
N GLU A 67 -15.53 -2.69 10.32
CA GLU A 67 -14.23 -3.35 10.45
C GLU A 67 -13.16 -2.63 9.61
N MET A 68 -13.51 -2.26 8.38
CA MET A 68 -12.62 -1.52 7.48
C MET A 68 -12.28 -0.14 8.08
N MET A 69 -13.29 0.57 8.57
CA MET A 69 -13.13 1.87 9.21
C MET A 69 -12.31 1.78 10.50
N ALA A 70 -12.50 0.74 11.31
CA ALA A 70 -11.70 0.49 12.51
C ALA A 70 -10.24 0.20 12.16
N SER A 71 -10.00 -0.61 11.12
CA SER A 71 -8.66 -0.88 10.60
C SER A 71 -7.98 0.41 10.09
N GLY A 72 -8.71 1.23 9.32
CA GLY A 72 -8.25 2.52 8.83
C GLY A 72 -7.82 3.44 9.98
N ARG A 73 -8.66 3.61 11.01
CA ARG A 73 -8.32 4.41 12.21
C ARG A 73 -7.09 3.89 12.95
N LYS A 74 -6.89 2.57 12.96
CA LYS A 74 -5.74 1.94 13.63
C LYS A 74 -4.43 2.16 12.87
N HIS A 75 -4.45 2.01 11.55
CA HIS A 75 -3.23 1.91 10.75
C HIS A 75 -2.86 3.21 10.02
N MET A 76 -3.83 4.01 9.55
CA MET A 76 -3.57 5.23 8.79
C MET A 76 -2.75 6.28 9.54
N PRO A 77 -2.98 6.56 10.84
CA PRO A 77 -2.18 7.57 11.55
C PRO A 77 -0.68 7.25 11.61
N ALA A 78 -0.32 5.96 11.60
CA ALA A 78 1.08 5.54 11.62
C ALA A 78 1.84 5.93 10.34
N LEU A 79 1.15 6.04 9.20
CA LEU A 79 1.75 6.45 7.93
C LEU A 79 2.28 7.88 7.98
N PHE A 80 1.64 8.75 8.77
CA PHE A 80 2.04 10.15 8.94
C PHE A 80 3.01 10.38 10.10
N ASN A 81 3.34 9.34 10.86
CA ASN A 81 4.29 9.44 11.97
C ASN A 81 5.74 9.14 11.50
N PRO A 82 6.66 10.12 11.54
CA PRO A 82 8.06 9.91 11.13
C PRO A 82 8.79 8.78 11.84
N ALA A 83 8.41 8.48 13.08
CA ALA A 83 9.01 7.39 13.85
C ALA A 83 8.45 6.00 13.50
N LYS A 84 7.31 5.91 12.80
CA LYS A 84 6.60 4.64 12.53
C LYS A 84 6.48 4.28 11.05
N SER A 85 6.86 5.16 10.13
CA SER A 85 6.84 4.84 8.70
C SER A 85 8.06 5.41 7.97
N ARG A 86 8.41 4.75 6.87
CA ARG A 86 9.46 5.18 5.94
C ARG A 86 8.80 5.81 4.72
N THR A 87 9.40 6.88 4.19
CA THR A 87 8.89 7.61 3.03
C THR A 87 10.04 7.81 2.05
N ALA A 88 9.84 7.38 0.80
CA ALA A 88 10.75 7.60 -0.31
C ALA A 88 9.94 8.17 -1.48
N ILE A 89 10.49 9.14 -2.20
CA ILE A 89 9.81 9.83 -3.30
C ILE A 89 10.77 9.90 -4.48
N VAL A 90 10.32 9.39 -5.63
CA VAL A 90 11.02 9.54 -6.90
C VAL A 90 10.33 10.67 -7.66
N CYS A 91 11.10 11.69 -8.06
CA CYS A 91 10.58 12.83 -8.78
C CYS A 91 11.62 13.38 -9.76
N HIS A 92 11.17 14.23 -10.68
CA HIS A 92 12.09 14.94 -11.58
C HIS A 92 12.99 15.88 -10.77
N SER A 93 14.28 15.97 -11.12
CA SER A 93 15.31 16.73 -10.38
C SER A 93 14.90 18.17 -10.06
N ALA A 94 14.25 18.85 -11.01
CA ALA A 94 13.73 20.21 -10.83
C ALA A 94 12.73 20.37 -9.66
N LYS A 95 12.04 19.30 -9.24
CA LYS A 95 11.03 19.33 -8.16
C LYS A 95 11.57 18.90 -6.79
N VAL A 96 12.81 18.44 -6.71
CA VAL A 96 13.38 17.89 -5.45
C VAL A 96 13.24 18.89 -4.31
N ASN A 97 13.63 20.15 -4.53
CA ASN A 97 13.54 21.21 -3.51
C ASN A 97 12.10 21.50 -3.08
N GLU A 98 11.16 21.56 -4.03
CA GLU A 98 9.74 21.77 -3.75
C GLU A 98 9.16 20.65 -2.88
N ILE A 99 9.48 19.40 -3.21
CA ILE A 99 9.02 18.22 -2.46
C ILE A 99 9.64 18.19 -1.07
N VAL A 100 10.95 18.44 -0.93
CA VAL A 100 11.62 18.48 0.39
C VAL A 100 10.97 19.53 1.29
N GLN A 101 10.70 20.73 0.78
CA GLN A 101 10.05 21.79 1.57
C GLN A 101 8.60 21.43 1.93
N SER A 102 7.85 20.84 0.99
CA SER A 102 6.47 20.41 1.24
C SER A 102 6.40 19.33 2.32
N PHE A 103 7.33 18.38 2.31
CA PHE A 103 7.37 17.27 3.28
C PHE A 103 7.90 17.67 4.66
N LYS A 104 8.69 18.76 4.76
CA LYS A 104 9.01 19.36 6.06
C LYS A 104 7.76 19.80 6.82
N ASN A 105 6.73 20.29 6.13
CA ASN A 105 5.44 20.64 6.75
C ASN A 105 4.73 19.44 7.39
N PHE A 106 5.07 18.22 6.95
CA PHE A 106 4.60 16.97 7.54
C PHE A 106 5.56 16.39 8.60
N GLY A 107 6.55 17.18 9.04
CA GLY A 107 7.57 16.75 9.99
C GLY A 107 8.56 15.74 9.41
N ARG A 108 8.72 15.70 8.08
CA ARG A 108 9.64 14.79 7.39
C ARG A 108 10.87 15.53 6.92
N ASN A 109 12.02 15.18 7.49
CA ASN A 109 13.31 15.57 6.98
C ASN A 109 13.76 14.53 5.96
N MET A 110 13.69 14.87 4.67
CA MET A 110 14.07 13.94 3.60
C MET A 110 15.54 14.10 3.23
N VAL A 111 16.18 12.97 2.93
CA VAL A 111 17.51 12.92 2.30
C VAL A 111 17.30 12.84 0.79
N THR A 112 18.06 13.64 0.04
CA THR A 112 17.98 13.73 -1.42
C THR A 112 19.13 12.97 -2.07
N TYR A 113 18.84 12.31 -3.18
CA TYR A 113 19.81 11.65 -4.04
C TYR A 113 19.54 12.10 -5.47
N ASP A 114 20.60 12.35 -6.24
CA ASP A 114 20.48 12.79 -7.64
C ASP A 114 20.08 11.64 -8.58
N SER A 115 20.41 10.41 -8.19
CA SER A 115 20.09 9.19 -8.92
C SER A 115 19.77 8.04 -7.97
N ALA A 116 19.19 6.96 -8.49
CA ALA A 116 18.99 5.73 -7.71
C ALA A 116 20.34 5.07 -7.41
N GLU A 117 21.30 5.26 -8.31
CA GLU A 117 22.65 4.72 -8.25
C GLU A 117 23.46 5.30 -7.08
N ASP A 118 23.23 6.58 -6.76
CA ASP A 118 23.87 7.29 -5.65
C ASP A 118 23.12 7.10 -4.31
N SER A 119 22.05 6.30 -4.30
CA SER A 119 21.24 6.12 -3.11
C SER A 119 21.83 5.09 -2.14
N PHE A 120 21.36 5.14 -0.89
CA PHE A 120 21.69 4.18 0.18
C PHE A 120 21.46 2.71 -0.19
N LEU A 121 20.75 2.41 -1.30
CA LEU A 121 20.53 1.05 -1.78
C LEU A 121 21.81 0.42 -2.37
N ASN A 122 22.76 1.25 -2.81
CA ASN A 122 24.03 0.82 -3.39
C ASN A 122 25.20 0.89 -2.40
N GLU A 123 24.94 1.27 -1.15
CA GLU A 123 25.90 1.11 -0.04
C GLU A 123 25.88 -0.37 0.40
N ALA A 124 26.54 -1.23 -0.36
CA ALA A 124 26.75 -2.65 -0.07
C ALA A 124 28.24 -2.98 0.03
#